data_AF-A0A2N8MXB4-F1
#
_entry.id   AF-A0A2N8MXB4-F1
#
_cell.length_a   1.000
_cell.length_b   1.000
_cell.length_c   1.000
_cell.angle_alpha   90.00
_cell.angle_beta   90.00
_cell.angle_gamma   90.00
#
_symmetry.space_group_name_H-M   'P 1'
#
loop_
_entity.id
_entity.type
_entity.pdbx_description
1 polymer ?
#
loop_
_entity_poly.entity_id
_entity_poly.type
_entity_poly.pdbx_seq_one_letter_code
_entity_poly.pdbx_strand_id
1 'polypeptide(L)'
;MGIRKYKPTTPGRRGSSVSDFAEITRSTPEKSLLRPLSKTGGRNSSGKITTRHKGGGHKRAYRLIDFRRNDKDGVPAKVAHIEYDPNRSARIALLHYADGEKRYIIAPEKLKQGDTVENGPRADIKPGNNLPLRNIPVGTVIHAIELRPGGGAKMARSAGAKVQLVAKDGPYAQLRLPSGEIRNVDVRNRATIGEVGNSDHSNINWGKAGRNRWRGKRPTVRGVVMNPVDHPHGGGEGKTSGGRHPVNPNGKPEGRTRRRKASDAMIVRRRRTGKKR
;
A
#
# COMPACT_ATOMS: atom_id res chain seq x y z
N MET A 1 -10.96 -6.36 13.52
CA MET A 1 -11.00 -4.98 12.98
C MET A 1 -12.39 -4.74 12.44
N GLY A 2 -12.86 -3.50 12.47
CA GLY A 2 -14.26 -3.25 12.17
C GLY A 2 -14.53 -1.91 11.51
N ILE A 3 -15.73 -1.86 10.93
CA ILE A 3 -16.27 -0.70 10.26
C ILE A 3 -17.45 -0.22 11.07
N ARG A 4 -17.32 0.96 11.67
CA ARG A 4 -18.42 1.63 12.32
C ARG A 4 -19.20 2.43 11.29
N LYS A 5 -20.41 1.97 10.95
CA LYS A 5 -21.37 2.72 10.13
C LYS A 5 -22.00 3.83 10.97
N TYR A 6 -22.15 5.02 10.40
CA TYR A 6 -22.83 6.13 11.09
C TYR A 6 -24.35 6.00 10.97
N LYS A 7 -25.09 6.44 11.99
CA LYS A 7 -26.53 6.70 11.87
C LYS A 7 -26.74 7.85 10.87
N PRO A 8 -27.79 7.79 10.01
CA PRO A 8 -28.02 8.77 8.95
C PRO A 8 -28.64 10.08 9.47
N THR A 9 -27.97 10.75 10.42
CA THR A 9 -28.47 11.98 11.05
C THR A 9 -28.37 13.22 10.16
N THR A 10 -27.53 13.19 9.12
CA THR A 10 -27.41 14.24 8.11
C THR A 10 -27.18 13.64 6.72
N PRO A 11 -27.52 14.33 5.62
CA PRO A 11 -27.34 13.80 4.26
C PRO A 11 -25.90 13.37 3.96
N GLY A 12 -24.91 14.15 4.41
CA GLY A 12 -23.49 13.82 4.22
C GLY A 12 -22.98 12.64 5.07
N ARG A 13 -23.71 12.24 6.13
CA ARG A 13 -23.42 11.07 6.95
C ARG A 13 -24.12 9.80 6.47
N ARG A 14 -25.21 9.93 5.70
CA ARG A 14 -25.96 8.79 5.13
C ARG A 14 -25.01 7.88 4.34
N GLY A 15 -25.02 6.59 4.67
CA GLY A 15 -24.16 5.57 4.03
C GLY A 15 -22.66 5.66 4.36
N SER A 16 -22.22 6.69 5.10
CA SER A 16 -20.81 6.87 5.46
C SER A 16 -20.38 5.95 6.60
N SER A 17 -19.11 5.56 6.59
CA SER A 17 -18.52 4.71 7.63
C SER A 17 -17.08 5.11 7.99
N VAL A 18 -16.62 4.67 9.15
CA VAL A 18 -15.24 4.85 9.63
C VAL A 18 -14.67 3.51 10.07
N SER A 19 -13.35 3.43 10.13
CA SER A 19 -12.68 2.40 10.92
C SER A 19 -13.01 2.62 12.41
N ASP A 20 -13.23 1.53 13.13
CA ASP A 20 -13.44 1.51 14.58
C ASP A 20 -12.18 1.82 15.39
N PHE A 21 -11.00 1.65 14.79
CA PHE A 21 -9.68 1.82 15.42
C PHE A 21 -9.42 0.89 16.61
N ALA A 22 -10.10 -0.25 16.70
CA ALA A 22 -10.01 -1.17 17.85
C ALA A 22 -8.59 -1.71 18.11
N GLU A 23 -7.75 -1.77 17.08
CA GLU A 23 -6.35 -2.22 17.16
C GLU A 23 -5.37 -1.13 17.63
N ILE A 24 -5.80 0.12 17.73
CA ILE A 24 -4.90 1.22 18.09
C ILE A 24 -4.72 1.27 19.60
N THR A 25 -3.48 1.10 20.05
CA THR A 25 -3.12 1.14 21.47
C THR A 25 -2.60 2.51 21.90
N ARG A 26 -2.13 3.33 20.95
CA ARG A 26 -1.55 4.66 21.22
C ARG A 26 -1.93 5.67 20.15
N SER A 27 -2.31 6.88 20.58
CA SER A 27 -2.71 7.98 19.70
C SER A 27 -1.54 8.90 19.30
N THR A 28 -0.49 8.94 20.13
CA THR A 28 0.71 9.75 19.92
C THR A 28 1.85 8.94 19.29
N PRO A 29 2.55 9.46 18.27
CA PRO A 29 3.69 8.77 17.66
C PRO A 29 5.01 8.99 18.43
N GLU A 30 6.00 8.13 18.19
CA GLU A 30 7.34 8.23 18.76
C GLU A 30 8.11 9.41 18.16
N LYS A 31 8.50 10.39 18.99
CA LYS A 31 9.09 11.67 18.54
C LYS A 31 10.37 11.47 17.72
N SER A 32 11.25 10.54 18.11
CA SER A 32 12.53 10.27 17.44
C SER A 32 12.37 9.73 16.01
N LEU A 33 11.25 9.06 15.73
CA LEU A 33 10.93 8.41 14.45
C LEU A 33 10.05 9.26 13.53
N LEU A 34 9.78 10.51 13.89
CA LEU A 34 9.05 11.47 13.07
C LEU A 34 9.98 12.28 12.18
N ARG A 35 9.54 12.53 10.94
CA ARG A 35 10.16 13.51 10.03
C ARG A 35 9.10 14.43 9.44
N PRO A 36 9.44 15.69 9.13
CA PRO A 36 8.53 16.58 8.41
C PRO A 36 8.22 15.98 7.02
N LEU A 37 6.98 16.15 6.57
CA LEU A 37 6.55 15.73 5.23
C LEU A 37 6.05 16.94 4.46
N SER A 38 6.85 17.39 3.48
CA SER A 38 6.45 18.46 2.57
C SER A 38 5.40 17.95 1.57
N LYS A 39 4.44 18.81 1.22
CA LYS A 39 3.39 18.49 0.24
C LYS A 39 3.76 19.10 -1.10
N THR A 40 3.74 18.29 -2.15
CA THR A 40 4.02 18.76 -3.52
C THR A 40 2.81 19.36 -4.23
N GLY A 41 1.59 19.05 -3.75
CA GLY A 41 0.35 19.43 -4.45
C GLY A 41 0.21 18.82 -5.86
N GLY A 42 1.00 17.80 -6.19
CA GLY A 42 1.03 17.21 -7.53
C GLY A 42 1.94 17.94 -8.53
N ARG A 43 2.81 18.85 -8.06
CA ARG A 43 3.78 19.59 -8.86
C ARG A 43 5.17 18.96 -8.84
N ASN A 44 5.94 19.16 -9.91
CA ASN A 44 7.37 18.78 -9.99
C ASN A 44 8.29 19.92 -9.53
N SER A 45 9.61 19.74 -9.67
CA SER A 45 10.63 20.74 -9.33
C SER A 45 10.49 22.06 -10.10
N SER A 46 9.99 22.03 -11.35
CA SER A 46 9.70 23.23 -12.15
C SER A 46 8.36 23.91 -11.79
N GLY A 47 7.66 23.45 -10.74
CA GLY A 47 6.37 23.99 -10.32
C GLY A 47 5.17 23.59 -11.19
N LYS A 48 5.37 22.82 -12.26
CA LYS A 48 4.30 22.38 -13.19
C LYS A 48 3.51 21.22 -12.59
N ILE A 49 2.19 21.19 -12.83
CA ILE A 49 1.32 20.08 -12.41
C ILE A 49 1.62 18.86 -13.29
N THR A 50 2.23 17.83 -12.70
CA THR A 50 2.50 16.55 -13.38
C THR A 50 1.50 15.46 -12.96
N THR A 51 0.93 15.57 -11.75
CA THR A 51 -0.16 14.71 -11.31
C THR A 51 -1.35 15.56 -10.90
N ARG A 52 -2.41 15.51 -11.72
CA ARG A 52 -3.65 16.26 -11.47
C ARG A 52 -4.38 15.78 -10.21
N HIS A 53 -5.31 16.61 -9.73
CA HIS A 53 -6.26 16.31 -8.65
C HIS A 53 -5.64 16.06 -7.26
N LYS A 54 -4.40 16.49 -7.02
CA LYS A 54 -3.75 16.44 -5.71
C LYS A 54 -3.68 17.83 -5.05
N GLY A 55 -3.79 17.88 -3.72
CA GLY A 55 -3.61 19.10 -2.93
C GLY A 55 -4.71 19.37 -1.89
N GLY A 56 -4.45 20.28 -0.96
CA GLY A 56 -5.44 20.73 0.05
C GLY A 56 -5.79 19.72 1.16
N GLY A 57 -5.05 18.61 1.28
CA GLY A 57 -5.27 17.63 2.35
C GLY A 57 -4.75 18.09 3.71
N HIS A 58 -5.14 17.42 4.79
CA HIS A 58 -4.67 17.70 6.15
C HIS A 58 -3.13 17.57 6.25
N LYS A 59 -2.47 18.37 7.11
CA LYS A 59 -1.02 18.27 7.38
C LYS A 59 -0.69 16.92 8.02
N ARG A 60 0.47 16.36 7.68
CA ARG A 60 0.92 15.04 8.14
C ARG A 60 2.40 15.10 8.45
N ALA A 61 2.84 14.25 9.37
CA ALA A 61 4.25 13.96 9.61
C ALA A 61 4.55 12.55 9.08
N TYR A 62 5.74 12.34 8.54
CA TYR A 62 6.20 11.05 8.08
C TYR A 62 6.69 10.23 9.28
N ARG A 63 6.25 8.96 9.37
CA ARG A 63 6.82 7.98 10.30
C ARG A 63 7.85 7.16 9.56
N LEU A 64 9.07 7.11 10.11
CA LEU A 64 10.17 6.32 9.58
C LEU A 64 9.88 4.83 9.82
N ILE A 65 9.55 4.11 8.76
CA ILE A 65 9.27 2.67 8.80
C ILE A 65 10.50 1.91 8.32
N ASP A 66 10.86 0.86 9.05
CA ASP A 66 11.89 -0.07 8.66
C ASP A 66 11.35 -1.04 7.60
N PHE A 67 11.80 -0.85 6.36
CA PHE A 67 11.52 -1.74 5.24
C PHE A 67 12.69 -2.67 4.92
N ARG A 68 13.83 -2.58 5.63
CA ARG A 68 15.03 -3.37 5.34
C ARG A 68 15.20 -4.51 6.34
N ARG A 69 15.07 -4.24 7.65
CA ARG A 69 15.10 -5.19 8.77
C ARG A 69 16.30 -6.16 8.79
N ASN A 70 17.37 -5.88 8.03
CA ASN A 70 18.45 -6.82 7.76
C ASN A 70 19.60 -6.75 8.77
N ASP A 71 19.66 -5.67 9.55
CA ASP A 71 20.72 -5.37 10.51
C ASP A 71 20.40 -5.85 11.94
N LYS A 72 19.19 -6.36 12.17
CA LYS A 72 18.71 -6.86 13.48
C LYS A 72 18.43 -8.35 13.46
N ASP A 73 19.27 -9.12 12.76
CA ASP A 73 19.18 -10.58 12.74
C ASP A 73 19.52 -11.16 14.12
N GLY A 74 18.66 -12.03 14.64
CA GLY A 74 18.83 -12.65 15.96
C GLY A 74 18.50 -11.75 17.15
N VAL A 75 18.21 -10.46 16.95
CA VAL A 75 17.81 -9.54 18.03
C VAL A 75 16.28 -9.53 18.12
N PRO A 76 15.68 -10.09 19.19
CA PRO A 76 14.24 -10.07 19.36
C PRO A 76 13.76 -8.64 19.67
N ALA A 77 12.54 -8.33 19.24
CA ALA A 77 11.86 -7.09 19.56
C ALA A 77 10.47 -7.35 20.10
N LYS A 78 10.07 -6.60 21.12
CA LYS A 78 8.72 -6.64 21.66
C LYS A 78 7.84 -5.60 20.98
N VAL A 79 6.61 -5.98 20.62
CA VAL A 79 5.62 -5.05 20.09
C VAL A 79 5.12 -4.15 21.22
N ALA A 80 5.62 -2.92 21.24
CA ALA A 80 5.27 -1.94 22.26
C ALA A 80 3.88 -1.36 22.04
N HIS A 81 3.54 -0.95 20.81
CA HIS A 81 2.25 -0.34 20.47
C HIS A 81 1.86 -0.58 19.01
N ILE A 82 0.57 -0.52 18.73
CA ILE A 82 0.00 -0.46 17.38
C ILE A 82 -0.66 0.91 17.19
N GLU A 83 -0.32 1.59 16.10
CA GLU A 83 -0.64 2.99 15.87
C GLU A 83 -1.28 3.24 14.50
N TYR A 84 -2.07 4.31 14.42
CA TYR A 84 -2.54 4.85 13.14
C TYR A 84 -1.38 5.45 12.36
N ASP A 85 -1.36 5.32 11.02
CA ASP A 85 -0.49 6.10 10.14
C ASP A 85 -1.25 6.84 9.01
N PRO A 86 -1.17 8.19 8.92
CA PRO A 86 -1.87 8.94 7.89
C PRO A 86 -1.21 8.82 6.50
N ASN A 87 -0.02 8.25 6.37
CA ASN A 87 0.75 8.18 5.12
C ASN A 87 0.53 6.87 4.35
N ARG A 88 -0.13 5.88 4.96
CA ARG A 88 -0.41 4.58 4.35
C ARG A 88 -1.78 4.06 4.77
N SER A 89 -2.24 2.97 4.15
CA SER A 89 -3.51 2.35 4.55
C SER A 89 -3.37 1.39 5.73
N ALA A 90 -2.24 0.68 5.83
CA ALA A 90 -1.97 -0.24 6.93
C ALA A 90 -1.66 0.50 8.24
N ARG A 91 -1.83 -0.18 9.38
CA ARG A 91 -1.30 0.27 10.67
C ARG A 91 0.20 0.05 10.74
N ILE A 92 0.80 0.65 11.76
CA ILE A 92 2.22 0.49 12.08
C ILE A 92 2.35 -0.04 13.50
N ALA A 93 3.31 -0.92 13.71
CA ALA A 93 3.67 -1.42 15.03
C ALA A 93 5.00 -0.81 15.45
N LEU A 94 5.06 -0.24 16.65
CA LEU A 94 6.29 0.20 17.29
C LEU A 94 6.95 -1.00 17.97
N LEU A 95 8.17 -1.30 17.57
CA LEU A 95 8.99 -2.35 18.14
C LEU A 95 10.04 -1.74 19.07
N HIS A 96 10.23 -2.35 20.24
CA HIS A 96 11.38 -2.12 21.10
C HIS A 96 12.30 -3.34 21.00
N TYR A 97 13.45 -3.17 20.39
CA TYR A 97 14.47 -4.21 20.32
C TYR A 97 15.14 -4.41 21.68
N ALA A 98 15.66 -5.61 21.92
CA ALA A 98 16.40 -5.92 23.15
C ALA A 98 17.66 -5.05 23.34
N ASP A 99 18.21 -4.49 22.26
CA ASP A 99 19.33 -3.55 22.26
C ASP A 99 18.94 -2.09 22.58
N GLY A 100 17.65 -1.84 22.85
CA GLY A 100 17.12 -0.51 23.18
C GLY A 100 16.70 0.32 21.95
N GLU A 101 16.94 -0.14 20.73
CA GLU A 101 16.52 0.59 19.54
C GLU A 101 15.01 0.48 19.33
N LYS A 102 14.39 1.59 18.87
CA LYS A 102 12.97 1.63 18.52
C LYS A 102 12.79 1.76 17.02
N ARG A 103 11.92 0.93 16.43
CA ARG A 103 11.57 1.04 15.00
C ARG A 103 10.10 0.81 14.76
N TYR A 104 9.59 1.41 13.68
CA TYR A 104 8.27 1.06 13.18
C TYR A 104 8.36 0.00 12.09
N ILE A 105 7.45 -0.96 12.12
CA ILE A 105 7.15 -1.85 11.00
C ILE A 105 5.70 -1.65 10.55
N ILE A 106 5.35 -2.18 9.38
CA ILE A 106 3.93 -2.37 9.04
C ILE A 106 3.36 -3.43 9.98
N ALA A 107 2.19 -3.16 10.57
CA ALA A 107 1.51 -4.13 11.42
C ALA A 107 0.93 -5.28 10.56
N PRO A 108 1.40 -6.52 10.75
CA PRO A 108 0.77 -7.70 10.21
C PRO A 108 -0.59 -7.95 10.87
N GLU A 109 -1.44 -8.69 10.19
CA GLU A 109 -2.67 -9.26 10.76
C GLU A 109 -2.32 -10.20 11.93
N LYS A 110 -3.16 -10.20 12.98
CA LYS A 110 -2.99 -10.98 14.23
C LYS A 110 -1.80 -10.59 15.12
N LEU A 111 -0.98 -9.61 14.75
CA LEU A 111 0.05 -9.10 15.66
C LEU A 111 -0.61 -8.27 16.78
N LYS A 112 -0.30 -8.58 18.04
CA LYS A 112 -0.83 -7.90 19.22
C LYS A 112 0.27 -7.19 19.98
N GLN A 113 -0.13 -6.29 20.87
CA GLN A 113 0.78 -5.67 21.82
C GLN A 113 1.35 -6.74 22.76
N GLY A 114 2.66 -6.69 22.99
CA GLY A 114 3.37 -7.65 23.85
C GLY A 114 3.99 -8.83 23.12
N ASP A 115 3.58 -9.11 21.88
CA ASP A 115 4.17 -10.18 21.07
C ASP A 115 5.66 -9.94 20.80
N THR A 116 6.42 -11.01 20.69
CA THR A 116 7.84 -10.97 20.29
C THR A 116 7.96 -11.21 18.79
N VAL A 117 8.76 -10.36 18.14
CA VAL A 117 9.07 -10.41 16.72
C VAL A 117 10.57 -10.58 16.53
N GLU A 118 10.95 -11.49 15.65
CA GLU A 118 12.35 -11.81 15.36
C GLU A 118 12.66 -11.61 13.88
N ASN A 119 13.92 -11.28 13.60
CA ASN A 119 14.44 -11.24 12.24
C ASN A 119 15.57 -12.26 12.08
N GLY A 120 15.69 -12.80 10.87
CA GLY A 120 16.85 -13.56 10.45
C GLY A 120 16.52 -14.97 9.96
N PRO A 121 17.51 -15.71 9.44
CA PRO A 121 17.29 -17.01 8.81
C PRO A 121 16.78 -18.11 9.75
N ARG A 122 16.99 -17.95 11.06
CA ARG A 122 16.62 -18.90 12.13
C ARG A 122 15.32 -18.54 12.85
N ALA A 123 14.66 -17.43 12.48
CA ALA A 123 13.43 -17.02 13.12
C ALA A 123 12.30 -18.04 12.88
N ASP A 124 11.35 -18.12 13.80
CA ASP A 124 10.18 -18.99 13.63
C ASP A 124 9.23 -18.43 12.54
N ILE A 125 8.41 -19.31 11.95
CA ILE A 125 7.41 -18.96 10.93
C ILE A 125 6.14 -18.45 11.63
N LYS A 126 6.26 -17.32 12.31
CA LYS A 126 5.16 -16.62 13.00
C LYS A 126 4.88 -15.24 12.38
N PRO A 127 3.61 -14.77 12.38
CA PRO A 127 3.28 -13.45 11.86
C PRO A 127 4.14 -12.34 12.45
N GLY A 128 4.70 -11.48 11.59
CA GLY A 128 5.58 -10.39 12.00
C GLY A 128 7.08 -10.70 11.90
N ASN A 129 7.48 -11.97 11.97
CA ASN A 129 8.87 -12.36 11.78
C ASN A 129 9.33 -12.12 10.34
N ASN A 130 10.61 -11.77 10.17
CA ASN A 130 11.18 -11.43 8.88
C ASN A 130 12.36 -12.33 8.53
N LEU A 131 12.28 -12.98 7.37
CA LEU A 131 13.26 -13.98 6.94
C LEU A 131 13.58 -13.83 5.45
N PRO A 132 14.75 -14.32 4.99
CA PRO A 132 14.99 -14.58 3.58
C PRO A 132 13.99 -15.61 3.03
N LEU A 133 13.53 -15.42 1.79
CA LEU A 133 12.57 -16.32 1.13
C LEU A 133 13.05 -17.78 1.08
N ARG A 134 14.36 -18.01 1.02
CA ARG A 134 14.96 -19.35 1.08
C ARG A 134 14.54 -20.13 2.33
N ASN A 135 14.38 -19.45 3.47
CA ASN A 135 14.07 -20.07 4.76
C ASN A 135 12.57 -20.23 5.01
N ILE A 136 11.72 -19.57 4.22
CA ILE A 136 10.27 -19.55 4.43
C ILE A 136 9.61 -20.75 3.74
N PRO A 137 8.82 -21.61 4.41
CA PRO A 137 8.17 -22.75 3.78
C PRO A 137 7.27 -22.35 2.59
N VAL A 138 7.24 -23.19 1.55
CA VAL A 138 6.35 -22.98 0.40
C VAL A 138 4.89 -23.07 0.86
N GLY A 139 4.01 -22.30 0.24
CA GLY A 139 2.59 -22.21 0.59
C GLY A 139 2.26 -21.13 1.62
N THR A 140 3.26 -20.65 2.36
CA THR A 140 3.08 -19.60 3.37
C THR A 140 2.62 -18.26 2.77
N VAL A 141 1.91 -17.51 3.59
CA VAL A 141 1.45 -16.16 3.26
C VAL A 141 2.44 -15.14 3.84
N ILE A 142 2.89 -14.25 2.97
CA ILE A 142 3.92 -13.26 3.27
C ILE A 142 3.53 -11.88 2.75
N HIS A 143 4.17 -10.85 3.28
CA HIS A 143 4.03 -9.46 2.86
C HIS A 143 5.35 -8.69 2.99
N ALA A 144 5.35 -7.41 2.61
CA ALA A 144 6.52 -6.53 2.67
C ALA A 144 7.79 -7.17 2.06
N ILE A 145 7.69 -7.56 0.80
CA ILE A 145 8.73 -8.36 0.11
C ILE A 145 9.67 -7.46 -0.66
N GLU A 146 10.96 -7.74 -0.60
CA GLU A 146 11.97 -7.08 -1.42
C GLU A 146 11.89 -7.49 -2.89
N LEU A 147 12.33 -6.60 -3.79
CA LEU A 147 12.45 -6.93 -5.21
C LEU A 147 13.86 -7.40 -5.59
N ARG A 148 14.87 -6.88 -4.87
CA ARG A 148 16.28 -7.23 -4.98
C ARG A 148 16.85 -7.36 -3.56
N PRO A 149 17.86 -8.21 -3.32
CA PRO A 149 18.37 -8.42 -1.97
C PRO A 149 18.86 -7.11 -1.37
N GLY A 150 18.39 -6.74 -0.18
CA GLY A 150 18.77 -5.50 0.52
C GLY A 150 18.16 -4.21 -0.06
N GLY A 151 17.33 -4.31 -1.10
CA GLY A 151 16.65 -3.16 -1.71
C GLY A 151 15.50 -2.60 -0.86
N GLY A 152 15.16 -3.27 0.23
CA GLY A 152 14.02 -2.99 1.10
C GLY A 152 12.68 -3.39 0.47
N ALA A 153 11.69 -3.62 1.32
CA ALA A 153 10.36 -4.06 0.94
C ALA A 153 9.67 -3.11 -0.06
N LYS A 154 9.23 -3.66 -1.19
CA LYS A 154 8.49 -2.93 -2.25
C LYS A 154 7.08 -3.49 -2.47
N MET A 155 6.91 -4.80 -2.37
CA MET A 155 5.67 -5.50 -2.71
C MET A 155 4.81 -5.78 -1.47
N ALA A 156 3.49 -5.79 -1.65
CA ALA A 156 2.49 -6.11 -0.62
C ALA A 156 2.68 -5.30 0.69
N ARG A 157 2.53 -3.98 0.60
CA ARG A 157 2.64 -3.03 1.73
C ARG A 157 1.32 -2.36 2.11
N SER A 158 0.29 -2.49 1.27
CA SER A 158 -1.02 -1.89 1.53
C SER A 158 -1.82 -2.75 2.49
N ALA A 159 -2.75 -2.14 3.22
CA ALA A 159 -3.70 -2.83 4.08
C ALA A 159 -4.37 -4.03 3.39
N GLY A 160 -4.45 -5.17 4.09
CA GLY A 160 -5.00 -6.43 3.56
C GLY A 160 -4.21 -7.09 2.43
N ALA A 161 -3.04 -6.55 2.05
CA ALA A 161 -2.24 -7.17 1.00
C ALA A 161 -1.56 -8.43 1.51
N LYS A 162 -1.56 -9.44 0.65
CA LYS A 162 -0.88 -10.72 0.89
C LYS A 162 -0.33 -11.31 -0.38
N VAL A 163 0.75 -12.05 -0.25
CA VAL A 163 1.41 -12.78 -1.33
C VAL A 163 1.59 -14.21 -0.85
N GLN A 164 1.34 -15.16 -1.74
CA GLN A 164 1.61 -16.55 -1.48
C GLN A 164 2.94 -16.94 -2.11
N LEU A 165 3.81 -17.60 -1.34
CA LEU A 165 5.00 -18.24 -1.87
C LEU A 165 4.58 -19.57 -2.53
N VAL A 166 4.69 -19.66 -3.85
CA VAL A 166 4.16 -20.77 -4.65
C VAL A 166 5.17 -21.90 -4.82
N ALA A 167 6.42 -21.55 -5.09
CA ALA A 167 7.50 -22.51 -5.32
C ALA A 167 8.85 -21.86 -5.03
N LYS A 168 9.87 -22.70 -4.87
CA LYS A 168 11.28 -22.31 -4.88
C LYS A 168 11.97 -23.20 -5.91
N ASP A 169 12.64 -22.58 -6.86
CA ASP A 169 13.33 -23.25 -7.94
C ASP A 169 14.71 -22.61 -8.13
N GLY A 170 15.75 -23.36 -7.81
CA GLY A 170 17.14 -22.91 -7.79
C GLY A 170 17.32 -21.55 -7.08
N PRO A 171 17.82 -20.50 -7.78
CA PRO A 171 18.05 -19.18 -7.20
C PRO A 171 16.78 -18.33 -7.06
N TYR A 172 15.62 -18.80 -7.52
CA TYR A 172 14.39 -18.02 -7.57
C TYR A 172 13.25 -18.60 -6.71
N ALA A 173 12.49 -17.70 -6.10
CA ALA A 173 11.22 -17.97 -5.46
C ALA A 173 10.08 -17.46 -6.35
N GLN A 174 9.05 -18.27 -6.54
CA GLN A 174 7.84 -17.90 -7.27
C GLN A 174 6.80 -17.32 -6.32
N LEU A 175 6.39 -16.08 -6.59
CA LEU A 175 5.41 -15.36 -5.80
C LEU A 175 4.11 -15.15 -6.59
N ARG A 176 2.97 -15.46 -5.97
CA ARG A 176 1.65 -15.04 -6.45
C ARG A 176 1.29 -13.70 -5.81
N LEU A 177 1.38 -12.64 -6.61
CA LEU A 177 1.11 -11.26 -6.18
C LEU A 177 -0.40 -11.01 -5.97
N PRO A 178 -0.79 -9.94 -5.25
CA PRO A 178 -2.21 -9.60 -5.05
C PRO A 178 -2.97 -9.36 -6.36
N SER A 179 -2.26 -9.02 -7.45
CA SER A 179 -2.82 -8.87 -8.79
C SER A 179 -3.14 -10.18 -9.51
N GLY A 180 -2.78 -11.33 -8.93
CA GLY A 180 -2.83 -12.65 -9.58
C GLY A 180 -1.67 -12.94 -10.54
N GLU A 181 -0.74 -11.99 -10.71
CA GLU A 181 0.53 -12.17 -11.41
C GLU A 181 1.41 -13.18 -10.65
N ILE A 182 2.07 -14.08 -11.38
CA ILE A 182 3.11 -14.97 -10.84
C ILE A 182 4.46 -14.44 -11.32
N ARG A 183 5.37 -14.24 -10.37
CA ARG A 183 6.66 -13.59 -10.60
C ARG A 183 7.78 -14.29 -9.84
N ASN A 184 8.90 -14.47 -10.49
CA ASN A 184 10.16 -14.91 -9.91
C ASN A 184 10.85 -13.74 -9.20
N VAL A 185 11.41 -14.03 -8.02
CA VAL A 185 12.29 -13.12 -7.27
C VAL A 185 13.46 -13.91 -6.70
N ASP A 186 14.58 -13.26 -6.41
CA ASP A 186 15.73 -13.91 -5.81
C ASP A 186 15.38 -14.48 -4.42
N VAL A 187 15.76 -15.74 -4.14
CA VAL A 187 15.50 -16.41 -2.85
C VAL A 187 16.17 -15.72 -1.65
N ARG A 188 17.18 -14.88 -1.89
CA ARG A 188 17.86 -14.08 -0.85
C ARG A 188 17.05 -12.88 -0.39
N ASN A 189 16.04 -12.47 -1.16
CA ASN A 189 15.15 -11.37 -0.79
C ASN A 189 14.46 -11.67 0.53
N ARG A 190 14.30 -10.64 1.36
CA ARG A 190 13.54 -10.75 2.61
C ARG A 190 12.03 -10.58 2.40
N ALA A 191 11.27 -11.24 3.27
CA ALA A 191 9.83 -11.11 3.39
C ALA A 191 9.41 -11.21 4.85
N THR A 192 8.26 -10.62 5.17
CA THR A 192 7.65 -10.74 6.51
C THR A 192 6.52 -11.75 6.46
N ILE A 193 6.48 -12.67 7.43
CA ILE A 193 5.42 -13.67 7.55
C ILE A 193 4.09 -13.01 7.93
N GLY A 194 3.00 -13.48 7.33
CA GLY A 194 1.64 -12.99 7.55
C GLY A 194 1.13 -12.08 6.44
N GLU A 195 -0.14 -11.72 6.53
CA GLU A 195 -0.76 -10.69 5.69
C GLU A 195 -0.70 -9.31 6.36
N VAL A 196 -0.83 -8.24 5.59
CA VAL A 196 -0.88 -6.89 6.16
C VAL A 196 -2.24 -6.67 6.84
N GLY A 197 -2.26 -6.12 8.06
CA GLY A 197 -3.49 -5.82 8.78
C GLY A 197 -4.36 -4.73 8.13
N ASN A 198 -5.44 -4.35 8.80
CA ASN A 198 -6.44 -3.37 8.34
C ASN A 198 -7.15 -3.77 7.03
N SER A 199 -7.43 -5.05 6.85
CA SER A 199 -8.05 -5.63 5.64
C SER A 199 -9.39 -4.95 5.26
N ASP A 200 -10.17 -4.53 6.24
CA ASP A 200 -11.44 -3.80 6.07
C ASP A 200 -11.31 -2.37 5.54
N HIS A 201 -10.09 -1.86 5.32
CA HIS A 201 -9.86 -0.52 4.80
C HIS A 201 -10.63 -0.23 3.50
N SER A 202 -10.78 -1.24 2.64
CA SER A 202 -11.45 -1.11 1.34
C SER A 202 -12.96 -0.87 1.45
N ASN A 203 -13.58 -1.34 2.52
CA ASN A 203 -15.02 -1.29 2.77
C ASN A 203 -15.47 0.05 3.39
N ILE A 204 -14.54 1.00 3.62
CA ILE A 204 -14.84 2.33 4.17
C ILE A 204 -15.56 3.18 3.11
N ASN A 205 -16.79 3.59 3.42
CA ASN A 205 -17.51 4.59 2.64
C ASN A 205 -17.22 6.00 3.19
N TRP A 206 -16.64 6.85 2.34
CA TRP A 206 -16.29 8.21 2.71
C TRP A 206 -17.52 9.13 2.84
N GLY A 207 -18.64 8.82 2.18
CA GLY A 207 -19.93 9.51 2.26
C GLY A 207 -19.98 10.89 1.58
N LYS A 208 -19.11 11.81 2.00
CA LYS A 208 -19.12 13.21 1.55
C LYS A 208 -17.86 13.64 0.80
N ALA A 209 -18.02 14.57 -0.14
CA ALA A 209 -16.92 15.13 -0.93
C ALA A 209 -15.81 15.75 -0.05
N GLY A 210 -16.18 16.48 1.01
CA GLY A 210 -15.23 17.08 1.94
C GLY A 210 -14.26 16.09 2.58
N ARG A 211 -14.67 14.84 2.80
CA ARG A 211 -13.79 13.81 3.38
C ARG A 211 -12.73 13.34 2.38
N ASN A 212 -13.02 13.38 1.08
CA ASN A 212 -12.00 13.19 0.04
C ASN A 212 -11.05 14.40 -0.04
N ARG A 213 -11.56 15.62 0.17
CA ARG A 213 -10.73 16.84 0.24
C ARG A 213 -9.71 16.76 1.38
N TRP A 214 -10.12 16.33 2.58
CA TRP A 214 -9.20 16.14 3.72
C TRP A 214 -8.08 15.13 3.43
N ARG A 215 -8.34 14.15 2.56
CA ARG A 215 -7.35 13.18 2.09
C ARG A 215 -6.40 13.73 1.02
N GLY A 216 -6.60 14.97 0.58
CA GLY A 216 -5.79 15.63 -0.45
C GLY A 216 -6.17 15.26 -1.87
N LYS A 217 -7.36 14.68 -2.09
CA LYS A 217 -7.93 14.41 -3.41
C LYS A 217 -8.86 15.56 -3.79
N ARG A 218 -8.48 16.33 -4.81
CA ARG A 218 -9.29 17.41 -5.39
C ARG A 218 -10.31 16.83 -6.38
N PRO A 219 -11.34 17.59 -6.77
CA PRO A 219 -12.30 17.16 -7.79
C PRO A 219 -11.63 16.80 -9.12
N THR A 220 -12.24 15.86 -9.84
CA THR A 220 -11.85 15.46 -11.20
C THR A 220 -12.96 15.87 -12.14
N VAL A 221 -12.64 16.70 -13.13
CA VAL A 221 -13.59 17.08 -14.20
C VAL A 221 -13.53 16.02 -15.32
N ARG A 222 -14.69 15.66 -15.87
CA ARG A 222 -14.79 14.69 -16.98
C ARG A 222 -14.42 15.36 -18.30
N GLY A 223 -13.75 14.62 -19.19
CA GLY A 223 -13.32 15.14 -20.49
C GLY A 223 -14.47 15.60 -21.39
N VAL A 224 -15.61 14.89 -21.39
CA VAL A 224 -16.80 15.21 -22.21
C VAL A 224 -17.50 16.52 -21.84
N VAL A 225 -17.11 17.16 -20.74
CA VAL A 225 -17.69 18.46 -20.29
C VAL A 225 -16.75 19.62 -20.64
N MET A 226 -15.54 19.32 -21.08
CA MET A 226 -14.54 20.35 -21.41
C MET A 226 -14.73 20.84 -22.84
N ASN A 227 -14.05 21.93 -23.20
CA ASN A 227 -13.99 22.38 -24.58
C ASN A 227 -13.02 21.51 -25.41
N PRO A 228 -13.12 21.50 -26.75
CA PRO A 228 -12.24 20.71 -27.62
C PRO A 228 -10.74 20.99 -27.42
N VAL A 229 -10.38 22.21 -27.00
CA VAL A 229 -8.99 22.62 -26.72
C VAL A 229 -8.40 21.93 -25.48
N ASP A 230 -9.23 21.56 -24.50
CA ASP A 230 -8.80 21.05 -23.21
C ASP A 230 -8.71 19.52 -23.16
N HIS A 231 -9.61 18.84 -23.89
CA HIS A 231 -9.69 17.39 -23.91
C HIS A 231 -10.17 16.88 -25.27
N PRO A 232 -9.60 15.78 -25.78
CA PRO A 232 -10.06 15.15 -27.03
C PRO A 232 -11.51 14.66 -27.08
N HIS A 233 -12.25 14.77 -25.97
CA HIS A 233 -13.67 14.39 -25.89
C HIS A 233 -14.58 15.60 -25.72
N GLY A 234 -14.01 16.80 -25.68
CA GLY A 234 -14.72 18.04 -25.40
C GLY A 234 -15.48 18.56 -26.62
N GLY A 235 -16.43 19.47 -26.36
CA GLY A 235 -17.31 20.08 -27.36
C GLY A 235 -18.61 19.32 -27.64
N GLY A 236 -19.28 19.71 -28.72
CA GLY A 236 -20.63 19.26 -29.07
C GLY A 236 -21.72 20.09 -28.40
N GLU A 237 -22.89 20.17 -29.05
CA GLU A 237 -24.08 20.80 -28.48
C GLU A 237 -24.79 19.83 -27.53
N GLY A 238 -25.06 20.26 -26.30
CA GLY A 238 -25.65 19.40 -25.28
C GLY A 238 -24.69 18.32 -24.75
N LYS A 239 -25.24 17.16 -24.38
CA LYS A 239 -24.44 16.05 -23.83
C LYS A 239 -23.97 15.13 -24.97
N THR A 240 -22.67 14.87 -25.00
CA THR A 240 -22.06 13.90 -25.91
C THR A 240 -21.35 12.78 -25.15
N SER A 241 -21.18 11.65 -25.83
CA SER A 241 -20.28 10.56 -25.41
C SER A 241 -18.82 10.79 -25.85
N GLY A 242 -18.52 11.96 -26.44
CA GLY A 242 -17.20 12.38 -26.89
C GLY A 242 -16.92 12.12 -28.38
N GLY A 243 -17.82 11.43 -29.10
CA GLY A 243 -17.75 11.25 -30.56
C GLY A 243 -16.54 10.45 -31.07
N ARG A 244 -15.80 9.76 -30.19
CA ARG A 244 -14.56 9.03 -30.51
C ARG A 244 -14.36 7.87 -29.52
N HIS A 245 -13.54 6.89 -29.90
CA HIS A 245 -12.97 5.93 -28.96
C HIS A 245 -12.29 6.61 -27.76
N PRO A 246 -12.50 6.12 -26.52
CA PRO A 246 -11.96 6.74 -25.32
C PRO A 246 -10.43 6.91 -25.33
N VAL A 247 -9.98 8.14 -25.04
CA VAL A 247 -8.56 8.49 -24.90
C VAL A 247 -8.29 9.24 -23.59
N ASN A 248 -7.01 9.30 -23.23
CA ASN A 248 -6.57 10.17 -22.14
C ASN A 248 -6.54 11.66 -22.58
N PRO A 249 -6.32 12.62 -21.66
CA PRO A 249 -6.31 14.05 -22.00
C PRO A 249 -5.26 14.47 -23.03
N ASN A 250 -4.23 13.64 -23.24
CA ASN A 250 -3.17 13.89 -24.22
C ASN A 250 -3.41 13.11 -25.52
N GLY A 251 -4.62 12.60 -25.74
CA GLY A 251 -5.00 11.87 -26.96
C GLY A 251 -4.48 10.45 -27.08
N LYS A 252 -3.79 9.90 -26.06
CA LYS A 252 -3.30 8.52 -26.12
C LYS A 252 -4.45 7.53 -25.88
N PRO A 253 -4.64 6.54 -26.76
CA PRO A 253 -5.70 5.55 -26.61
C PRO A 253 -5.45 4.62 -25.43
N GLU A 254 -6.53 4.02 -24.92
CA GLU A 254 -6.45 2.98 -23.90
C GLU A 254 -5.83 1.69 -24.48
N GLY A 255 -5.08 0.97 -23.65
CA GLY A 255 -4.43 -0.26 -24.10
C GLY A 255 -3.31 -0.73 -23.18
N ARG A 256 -2.49 -1.67 -23.67
CA ARG A 256 -1.33 -2.18 -22.94
C ARG A 256 -0.20 -1.13 -22.95
N THR A 257 0.06 -0.49 -21.81
CA THR A 257 1.09 0.55 -21.67
C THR A 257 2.46 0.03 -21.25
N ARG A 258 2.59 -1.26 -20.97
CA ARG A 258 3.86 -1.88 -20.57
C ARG A 258 4.77 -2.06 -21.79
N ARG A 259 5.95 -1.43 -21.74
CA ARG A 259 7.04 -1.61 -22.71
C ARG A 259 7.85 -2.87 -22.41
N ARG A 260 8.56 -3.40 -23.42
CA ARG A 260 9.54 -4.49 -23.26
C ARG A 260 10.61 -4.06 -22.26
N LYS A 261 10.84 -4.88 -21.23
CA LYS A 261 11.83 -4.61 -20.18
C LYS A 261 12.54 -5.89 -19.78
N ALA A 262 13.78 -5.79 -19.30
CA ALA A 262 14.52 -6.93 -18.74
C ALA A 262 13.74 -7.66 -17.62
N SER A 263 12.88 -6.94 -16.89
CA SER A 263 12.03 -7.55 -15.86
C SER A 263 10.97 -8.51 -16.38
N ASP A 264 10.71 -8.55 -17.69
CA ASP A 264 9.73 -9.46 -18.30
C ASP A 264 10.17 -10.92 -18.15
N ALA A 265 11.47 -11.22 -18.19
CA ALA A 265 12.02 -12.55 -17.96
C ALA A 265 11.67 -13.11 -16.56
N MET A 266 11.44 -12.23 -15.59
CA MET A 266 11.09 -12.62 -14.22
C MET A 266 9.57 -12.83 -14.03
N ILE A 267 8.73 -12.56 -15.04
CA ILE A 267 7.28 -12.68 -14.92
C ILE A 267 6.83 -13.95 -15.61
N VAL A 268 6.50 -14.97 -14.82
CA VAL A 268 5.99 -16.26 -15.29
C VAL A 268 4.60 -16.10 -15.88
N ARG A 269 3.73 -15.34 -15.22
CA ARG A 269 2.34 -15.16 -15.67
C ARG A 269 1.83 -13.77 -15.32
N ARG A 270 1.37 -13.02 -16.31
CA ARG A 270 0.75 -11.69 -16.10
C ARG A 270 -0.61 -11.80 -15.40
N ARG A 271 -1.05 -10.68 -14.80
CA ARG A 271 -2.42 -10.53 -14.28
C ARG A 271 -3.44 -10.84 -15.37
N ARG A 272 -4.50 -11.58 -15.04
CA ARG A 272 -5.64 -11.82 -15.93
C ARG A 272 -6.74 -10.80 -15.59
N THR A 273 -7.35 -10.21 -16.60
CA THR A 273 -8.50 -9.31 -16.47
C THR A 273 -9.72 -9.99 -17.09
N GLY A 274 -10.86 -10.02 -16.38
CA GLY A 274 -12.11 -10.54 -16.94
C GLY A 274 -12.25 -12.07 -17.00
N LYS A 275 -11.43 -12.84 -16.26
CA LYS A 275 -11.74 -14.27 -16.07
C LYS A 275 -13.02 -14.33 -15.22
N LYS A 276 -14.14 -14.78 -15.79
CA LYS A 276 -15.34 -15.13 -15.02
C LYS A 276 -14.85 -16.01 -13.86
N ARG A 277 -15.12 -15.52 -12.66
CA ARG A 277 -14.69 -16.15 -11.42
C ARG A 277 -15.73 -17.18 -11.03
#